data_AF-A0A960D8G7-F1
#
_entry.id   AF-A0A960D8G7-F1
#
_cell.length_a   1.000
_cell.length_b   1.000
_cell.length_c   1.000
_cell.angle_alpha   90.00
_cell.angle_beta   90.00
_cell.angle_gamma   90.00
#
_symmetry.space_group_name_H-M   'P 1'
#
loop_
_entity.id
_entity.type
_entity.pdbx_description
1 polymer ?
#
loop_
_entity_poly.entity_id
_entity_poly.type
_entity_poly.pdbx_seq_one_letter_code
_entity_poly.pdbx_strand_id
1 'polypeptide(L)'
;MTVVLVDPRRPALVPVDAIGLLSGDVQYTEEMPIKVPWSLPSARPSYDGDPAAVLLSSDAQHPAVLARIAAGERVISAPTPVPGERLVDAVALMDKLRTAGPWESQQTHDSLRRYLLEETYELFDAVHGGDLSELRDELGDVLLQVLFHARIAEDAPEESFDIDDVADALVRKLGNRV
;
A
#
# COMPACT_ATOMS: atom_id res chain seq x y z
N MET A 1 18.70 -24.23 0.09
CA MET A 1 18.58 -22.89 0.69
C MET A 1 17.42 -22.18 0.00
N THR A 2 16.79 -21.23 0.67
CA THR A 2 15.53 -20.62 0.23
C THR A 2 15.62 -19.11 0.34
N VAL A 3 15.10 -18.40 -0.66
CA VAL A 3 14.84 -16.96 -0.61
C VAL A 3 13.36 -16.77 -0.28
N VAL A 4 13.07 -16.04 0.80
CA VAL A 4 11.72 -15.61 1.15
C VAL A 4 11.61 -14.12 0.83
N LEU A 5 10.75 -13.79 -0.13
CA LEU A 5 10.44 -12.42 -0.53
C LEU A 5 9.13 -11.97 0.14
N VAL A 6 9.21 -10.95 0.97
CA VAL A 6 8.04 -10.29 1.56
C VAL A 6 7.68 -9.03 0.77
N ASP A 7 6.44 -8.57 0.92
CA ASP A 7 6.02 -7.31 0.31
C ASP A 7 6.76 -6.13 0.99
N PRO A 8 7.47 -5.25 0.26
CA PRO A 8 8.14 -4.09 0.85
C PRO A 8 7.18 -3.12 1.56
N ARG A 9 5.90 -3.10 1.20
CA ARG A 9 4.87 -2.31 1.91
C ARG A 9 4.41 -2.98 3.20
N ARG A 10 4.49 -4.30 3.26
CA ARG A 10 4.02 -5.11 4.38
C ARG A 10 5.07 -6.17 4.74
N PRO A 11 6.29 -5.75 5.16
CA PRO A 11 7.41 -6.68 5.37
C PRO A 11 7.21 -7.61 6.59
N ALA A 12 6.15 -7.38 7.37
CA ALA A 12 5.72 -8.27 8.45
C ALA A 12 4.76 -9.39 7.97
N LEU A 13 4.23 -9.31 6.75
CA LEU A 13 3.41 -10.36 6.16
C LEU A 13 4.31 -11.38 5.47
N VAL A 14 4.41 -12.55 6.08
CA VAL A 14 5.20 -13.67 5.56
C VAL A 14 4.28 -14.62 4.78
N PRO A 15 4.70 -15.13 3.62
CA PRO A 15 3.99 -16.20 2.93
C PRO A 15 3.81 -17.41 3.84
N VAL A 16 2.59 -17.97 3.94
CA VAL A 16 2.30 -19.10 4.82
C VAL A 16 3.24 -20.29 4.55
N ASP A 17 3.57 -20.53 3.28
CA ASP A 17 4.50 -21.58 2.84
C ASP A 17 5.95 -21.39 3.34
N ALA A 18 6.31 -20.18 3.77
CA ALA A 18 7.62 -19.87 4.32
C ALA A 18 7.70 -20.00 5.86
N ILE A 19 6.57 -20.08 6.58
CA ILE A 19 6.54 -20.05 8.06
C ILE A 19 7.44 -21.15 8.66
N GLY A 20 7.35 -22.37 8.13
CA GLY A 20 8.15 -23.51 8.62
C GLY A 20 9.66 -23.38 8.34
N LEU A 21 10.07 -22.44 7.49
CA LEU A 21 11.46 -22.19 7.14
C LEU A 21 12.09 -21.07 7.97
N LEU A 22 11.28 -20.22 8.62
CA LEU A 22 11.74 -19.09 9.44
C LEU A 22 12.13 -19.52 10.86
N SER A 23 12.79 -20.68 10.99
CA SER A 23 13.34 -21.22 12.23
C SER A 23 14.81 -21.60 12.02
N GLY A 24 15.65 -21.37 13.02
CA GLY A 24 17.10 -21.53 12.88
C GLY A 24 17.74 -20.35 12.15
N ASP A 25 18.83 -20.56 11.44
CA ASP A 25 19.64 -19.47 10.89
C ASP A 25 18.95 -18.81 9.69
N VAL A 26 18.62 -17.54 9.85
CA VAL A 26 17.96 -16.69 8.84
C VAL A 26 18.83 -15.47 8.60
N GLN A 27 19.22 -15.26 7.36
CA GLN A 27 19.88 -14.04 6.91
C GLN A 27 18.81 -13.01 6.52
N TYR A 28 19.07 -11.74 6.83
CA TYR A 28 18.20 -10.62 6.50
C TYR A 28 19.00 -9.62 5.68
N THR A 29 18.39 -9.05 4.65
CA THR A 29 18.96 -7.91 3.92
C THR A 29 18.70 -6.60 4.69
N GLU A 30 19.53 -5.58 4.44
CA GLU A 30 19.60 -4.36 5.25
C GLU A 30 18.36 -3.47 5.21
N GLU A 31 17.52 -3.58 4.17
CA GLU A 31 16.29 -2.82 4.05
C GLU A 31 15.16 -3.36 4.95
N MET A 32 15.34 -4.56 5.50
CA MET A 32 14.35 -5.19 6.36
C MET A 32 14.19 -4.41 7.67
N PRO A 33 12.95 -4.06 8.07
CA PRO A 33 12.74 -3.37 9.34
C PRO A 33 13.22 -4.20 10.53
N ILE A 34 13.92 -3.57 11.46
CA ILE A 34 14.48 -4.20 12.68
C ILE A 34 13.43 -5.02 13.47
N LYS A 35 12.16 -4.59 13.44
CA LYS A 35 11.06 -5.31 14.09
C LYS A 35 10.81 -6.72 13.53
N VAL A 36 11.20 -6.99 12.28
CA VAL A 36 10.93 -8.28 11.62
C VAL A 36 11.77 -9.40 12.26
N PRO A 37 13.11 -9.31 12.35
CA PRO A 37 13.91 -10.28 13.10
C PRO A 37 13.41 -10.51 14.53
N TRP A 38 12.97 -9.45 15.22
CA TRP A 38 12.46 -9.55 16.60
C TRP A 38 11.11 -10.26 16.72
N SER A 39 10.34 -10.32 15.63
CA SER A 39 9.03 -10.98 15.58
C SER A 39 9.14 -12.48 15.28
N LEU A 40 10.34 -12.99 15.02
CA LEU A 40 10.60 -14.39 14.68
C LEU A 40 11.39 -15.07 15.83
N PRO A 41 10.71 -15.50 16.92
CA PRO A 41 11.38 -15.98 18.14
C PRO A 41 12.19 -17.26 17.93
N SER A 42 11.88 -18.02 16.87
CA SER A 42 12.56 -19.26 16.51
C SER A 42 13.70 -19.04 15.49
N ALA A 43 13.84 -17.83 14.94
CA ALA A 43 14.93 -17.49 14.04
C ALA A 43 16.17 -17.03 14.81
N ARG A 44 17.34 -17.34 14.25
CA ARG A 44 18.65 -16.89 14.68
C ARG A 44 19.19 -15.98 13.59
N PRO A 45 19.27 -14.66 13.82
CA PRO A 45 19.82 -13.75 12.82
C PRO A 45 21.27 -14.11 12.49
N SER A 46 21.50 -14.37 11.19
CA SER A 46 22.81 -14.56 10.60
C SER A 46 23.17 -13.30 9.83
N TYR A 47 24.37 -12.78 10.08
CA TYR A 47 24.88 -11.56 9.46
C TYR A 47 25.97 -11.90 8.44
N ASP A 48 26.33 -10.93 7.59
CA ASP A 48 27.21 -11.12 6.43
C ASP A 48 28.43 -12.01 6.67
N GLY A 49 28.55 -13.02 5.81
CA GLY A 49 29.65 -14.00 5.81
C GLY A 49 29.25 -15.40 6.25
N ASP A 50 28.17 -15.53 7.04
CA ASP A 50 27.68 -16.83 7.51
C ASP A 50 26.60 -17.41 6.59
N PRO A 51 26.72 -18.68 6.15
CA PRO A 51 25.72 -19.29 5.28
C PRO A 51 24.44 -19.61 6.05
N ALA A 52 23.37 -18.88 5.78
CA ALA A 52 22.03 -19.16 6.31
C ALA A 52 21.18 -20.00 5.35
N ALA A 53 20.40 -20.94 5.91
CA ALA A 53 19.48 -21.77 5.14
C ALA A 53 18.40 -20.94 4.42
N VAL A 54 18.04 -19.80 4.99
CA VAL A 54 17.03 -18.87 4.48
C VAL A 54 17.60 -17.46 4.37
N LEU A 55 17.32 -16.79 3.26
CA LEU A 55 17.46 -15.34 3.09
C LEU A 55 16.06 -14.70 3.07
N LEU A 56 15.77 -13.82 4.02
CA LEU A 56 14.55 -13.03 4.06
C LEU A 56 14.85 -11.61 3.55
N SER A 57 14.11 -11.17 2.53
CA SER A 57 14.27 -9.84 1.95
C SER A 57 12.92 -9.30 1.46
N SER A 58 12.82 -7.98 1.35
CA SER A 58 11.72 -7.29 0.70
C SER A 58 12.09 -6.71 -0.67
N ASP A 59 13.38 -6.74 -1.01
CA ASP A 59 13.91 -6.27 -2.29
C ASP A 59 14.31 -7.44 -3.19
N ALA A 60 13.49 -7.70 -4.20
CA ALA A 60 13.76 -8.72 -5.20
C ALA A 60 15.01 -8.44 -6.06
N GLN A 61 15.50 -7.19 -6.09
CA GLN A 61 16.68 -6.75 -6.83
C GLN A 61 17.94 -6.71 -5.96
N HIS A 62 17.84 -7.05 -4.68
CA HIS A 62 18.99 -7.03 -3.78
C HIS A 62 20.10 -7.98 -4.27
N PRO A 63 21.40 -7.60 -4.25
CA PRO A 63 22.48 -8.44 -4.78
C PRO A 63 22.53 -9.85 -4.19
N ALA A 64 22.30 -10.01 -2.88
CA ALA A 64 22.26 -11.32 -2.23
C ALA A 64 21.06 -12.18 -2.67
N VAL A 65 19.92 -11.54 -2.95
CA VAL A 65 18.72 -12.21 -3.49
C VAL A 65 19.01 -12.70 -4.90
N LEU A 66 19.52 -11.82 -5.76
CA LEU A 66 19.88 -12.16 -7.14
C LEU A 66 20.91 -13.29 -7.19
N ALA A 67 21.91 -13.28 -6.31
CA ALA A 67 22.93 -14.32 -6.22
C ALA A 67 22.33 -15.70 -5.88
N ARG A 68 21.43 -15.77 -4.88
CA ARG A 68 20.77 -17.02 -4.49
C ARG A 68 19.80 -17.53 -5.56
N ILE A 69 19.07 -16.63 -6.22
CA ILE A 69 18.21 -16.97 -7.36
C ILE A 69 19.06 -17.52 -8.52
N ALA A 70 20.18 -16.88 -8.85
CA ALA A 70 21.10 -17.34 -9.88
C ALA A 70 21.74 -18.72 -9.55
N ALA A 71 21.90 -19.02 -8.25
CA ALA A 71 22.33 -20.34 -7.78
C ALA A 71 21.23 -21.42 -7.84
N GLY A 72 20.01 -21.08 -8.26
CA GLY A 72 18.88 -22.01 -8.38
C GLY A 72 18.18 -22.31 -7.06
N GLU A 73 18.33 -21.46 -6.05
CA GLU A 73 17.64 -21.62 -4.78
C GLU A 73 16.12 -21.43 -4.91
N ARG A 74 15.36 -22.09 -4.04
CA ARG A 74 13.90 -21.98 -4.02
C ARG A 74 13.50 -20.56 -3.63
N VAL A 75 12.58 -19.96 -4.39
CA VAL A 75 11.96 -18.67 -4.04
C VAL A 75 10.55 -18.90 -3.53
N ILE A 76 10.22 -18.30 -2.38
CA ILE A 76 8.86 -18.20 -1.87
C ILE A 76 8.57 -16.70 -1.73
N SER A 77 7.62 -16.19 -2.50
CA SER A 77 7.23 -14.78 -2.45
C SER A 77 5.82 -14.60 -1.92
N ALA A 78 5.55 -13.43 -1.34
CA ALA A 78 4.19 -12.97 -1.15
C ALA A 78 3.44 -12.92 -2.49
N PRO A 79 2.09 -13.03 -2.49
CA PRO A 79 1.29 -12.79 -3.68
C PRO A 79 1.65 -11.44 -4.31
N THR A 80 1.60 -11.38 -5.64
CA THR A 80 1.82 -10.13 -6.38
C THR A 80 0.90 -9.02 -5.85
N PRO A 81 1.37 -7.77 -5.78
CA PRO A 81 0.54 -6.60 -5.53
C PRO A 81 -0.81 -6.67 -6.24
N VAL A 82 -1.90 -6.48 -5.48
CA VAL A 82 -3.25 -6.53 -6.03
C VAL A 82 -3.60 -5.14 -6.58
N PRO A 83 -4.17 -5.03 -7.79
CA PRO A 83 -4.65 -3.75 -8.30
C PRO A 83 -5.58 -3.06 -7.29
N GLY A 84 -5.32 -1.77 -7.03
CA GLY A 84 -6.09 -0.97 -6.08
C GLY A 84 -5.49 -0.85 -4.67
N GLU A 85 -4.46 -1.62 -4.33
CA GLU A 85 -3.81 -1.52 -3.00
C GLU A 85 -3.30 -0.10 -2.65
N ARG A 86 -2.94 0.71 -3.65
CA ARG A 86 -2.47 2.10 -3.46
C ARG A 86 -3.57 3.03 -2.98
N LEU A 87 -4.83 2.68 -3.21
CA LEU A 87 -5.96 3.40 -2.64
C LEU A 87 -5.95 3.28 -1.11
N VAL A 88 -5.59 2.11 -0.58
CA VAL A 88 -5.50 1.89 0.88
C VAL A 88 -4.37 2.74 1.48
N ASP A 89 -3.24 2.86 0.79
CA ASP A 89 -2.15 3.77 1.21
C ASP A 89 -2.64 5.24 1.24
N ALA A 90 -3.41 5.65 0.22
CA ALA A 90 -3.95 7.01 0.12
C ALA A 90 -4.97 7.31 1.23
N VAL A 91 -5.83 6.34 1.58
CA VAL A 91 -6.77 6.45 2.72
C VAL A 91 -6.01 6.69 4.02
N ALA A 92 -4.97 5.89 4.30
CA ALA A 92 -4.16 6.05 5.50
C ALA A 92 -3.43 7.39 5.54
N LEU A 93 -2.94 7.87 4.39
CA LEU A 93 -2.31 9.18 4.29
C LEU A 93 -3.31 10.30 4.52
N MET A 94 -4.51 10.21 3.94
CA MET A 94 -5.59 11.18 4.14
C MET A 94 -5.99 11.28 5.61
N ASP A 95 -6.14 10.15 6.33
CA ASP A 95 -6.44 10.19 7.76
C ASP A 95 -5.35 10.92 8.57
N LYS A 96 -4.08 10.64 8.26
CA LYS A 96 -2.95 11.35 8.89
C LYS A 96 -2.98 12.85 8.59
N LEU A 97 -3.25 13.23 7.34
CA LEU A 97 -3.35 14.63 6.94
C LEU A 97 -4.55 15.30 7.61
N ARG A 98 -5.73 14.67 7.63
CA ARG A 98 -6.90 15.20 8.34
C ARG A 98 -6.61 15.42 9.83
N THR A 99 -5.90 14.50 10.45
CA THR A 99 -5.63 14.51 11.89
C THR A 99 -4.58 15.56 12.29
N ALA A 100 -3.52 15.72 11.50
CA ALA A 100 -2.34 16.50 11.90
C ALA A 100 -1.93 17.61 10.91
N GLY A 101 -2.54 17.66 9.73
CA GLY A 101 -2.25 18.61 8.68
C GLY A 101 -2.83 19.99 8.99
N PRO A 102 -2.06 21.08 8.81
CA PRO A 102 -2.51 22.42 9.19
C PRO A 102 -3.65 22.94 8.30
N TRP A 103 -3.75 22.46 7.06
CA TRP A 103 -4.79 22.88 6.11
C TRP A 103 -5.93 21.85 6.05
N GLU A 104 -5.58 20.57 6.01
CA GLU A 104 -6.49 19.44 5.86
C GLU A 104 -7.44 19.27 7.06
N SER A 105 -6.94 19.51 8.27
CA SER A 105 -7.75 19.51 9.50
C SER A 105 -8.82 20.61 9.54
N GLN A 106 -8.64 21.69 8.78
CA GLN A 106 -9.57 22.82 8.74
C GLN A 106 -10.59 22.72 7.61
N GLN A 107 -10.45 21.75 6.71
CA GLN A 107 -11.38 21.61 5.59
C GLN A 107 -12.76 21.15 6.04
N THR A 108 -13.76 21.62 5.31
CA THR A 108 -15.17 21.25 5.44
C THR A 108 -15.69 20.88 4.05
N HIS A 109 -16.83 20.21 3.98
CA HIS A 109 -17.45 19.95 2.68
C HIS A 109 -17.68 21.23 1.87
N ASP A 110 -18.05 22.33 2.51
CA ASP A 110 -18.34 23.59 1.81
C ASP A 110 -17.07 24.28 1.30
N SER A 111 -15.98 24.27 2.09
CA SER A 111 -14.70 24.86 1.66
C SER A 111 -14.08 24.14 0.48
N LEU A 112 -14.38 22.84 0.31
CA LEU A 112 -13.85 22.01 -0.77
C LEU A 112 -14.65 22.07 -2.08
N ARG A 113 -15.91 22.53 -2.05
CA ARG A 113 -16.79 22.57 -3.23
C ARG A 113 -16.18 23.25 -4.44
N ARG A 114 -15.42 24.34 -4.23
CA ARG A 114 -14.79 25.09 -5.32
C ARG A 114 -13.73 24.24 -6.01
N TYR A 115 -12.83 23.64 -5.24
CA TYR A 115 -11.78 22.77 -5.76
C TYR A 115 -12.40 21.60 -6.50
N LEU A 116 -13.39 20.91 -5.92
CA LEU A 116 -14.09 19.82 -6.61
C LEU A 116 -14.64 20.22 -7.99
N LEU A 117 -15.19 21.43 -8.12
CA LEU A 117 -15.67 21.91 -9.41
C LEU A 117 -14.53 22.18 -10.39
N GLU A 118 -13.45 22.80 -9.92
CA GLU A 118 -12.22 23.06 -10.70
C GLU A 118 -11.63 21.73 -11.22
N GLU A 119 -11.32 20.77 -10.34
CA GLU A 119 -10.76 19.45 -10.72
C GLU A 119 -11.68 18.68 -11.69
N THR A 120 -13.01 18.85 -11.56
CA THR A 120 -13.97 18.21 -12.49
C THR A 120 -13.86 18.79 -13.90
N TYR A 121 -13.65 20.11 -14.02
CA TYR A 121 -13.45 20.74 -15.32
C TYR A 121 -12.07 20.42 -15.90
N GLU A 122 -11.03 20.39 -15.07
CA GLU A 122 -9.68 20.00 -15.50
C GLU A 122 -9.66 18.54 -15.99
N LEU A 123 -10.29 17.62 -15.25
CA LEU A 123 -10.51 16.24 -15.71
C LEU A 123 -11.29 16.18 -17.04
N PHE A 124 -12.35 16.99 -17.18
CA PHE A 124 -13.14 17.04 -18.41
C PHE A 124 -12.29 17.49 -19.61
N ASP A 125 -11.49 18.53 -19.43
CA ASP A 125 -10.60 19.07 -20.46
C ASP A 125 -9.50 18.06 -20.82
N ALA A 126 -8.92 17.37 -19.83
CA ALA A 126 -7.92 16.32 -20.04
C ALA A 126 -8.48 15.14 -20.86
N VAL A 127 -9.73 14.72 -20.58
CA VAL A 127 -10.43 13.71 -21.39
C VAL A 127 -10.63 14.21 -22.82
N HIS A 128 -11.00 15.47 -23.01
CA HIS A 128 -11.22 16.05 -24.33
C HIS A 128 -9.91 16.20 -25.13
N GLY A 129 -8.82 16.59 -24.46
CA GLY A 129 -7.50 16.77 -25.05
C GLY A 129 -6.80 15.45 -25.40
N GLY A 130 -7.18 14.34 -24.75
CA GLY A 130 -6.61 13.03 -25.02
C GLY A 130 -5.19 12.82 -24.46
N ASP A 131 -4.73 13.69 -23.56
CA ASP A 131 -3.48 13.52 -22.85
C ASP A 131 -3.68 12.54 -21.68
N LEU A 132 -3.10 11.35 -21.80
CA LEU A 132 -3.24 10.31 -20.78
C LEU A 132 -2.43 10.60 -19.50
N SER A 133 -1.42 11.47 -19.56
CA SER A 133 -0.67 11.88 -18.38
C SER A 133 -1.50 12.85 -17.56
N GLU A 134 -2.02 13.89 -18.20
CA GLU A 134 -2.90 14.88 -17.57
C GLU A 134 -4.15 14.18 -17.02
N LEU A 135 -4.81 13.34 -17.83
CA LEU A 135 -5.96 12.55 -17.39
C LEU A 135 -5.68 11.74 -16.10
N ARG A 136 -4.48 11.15 -15.98
CA ARG A 136 -4.13 10.37 -14.79
C ARG A 136 -3.99 11.25 -13.56
N ASP A 137 -3.38 12.42 -13.72
CA ASP A 137 -3.13 13.34 -12.63
C ASP A 137 -4.46 13.96 -12.15
N GLU A 138 -5.34 14.40 -13.07
CA GLU A 138 -6.68 14.93 -12.76
C GLU A 138 -7.62 13.89 -12.13
N LEU A 139 -7.54 12.61 -12.57
CA LEU A 139 -8.25 11.52 -11.89
C LEU A 139 -7.77 11.35 -10.44
N GLY A 140 -6.50 11.64 -10.19
CA GLY A 140 -5.91 11.68 -8.85
C GLY A 140 -6.51 12.79 -8.00
N ASP A 141 -6.68 13.98 -8.55
CA ASP A 141 -7.22 15.14 -7.83
C ASP A 141 -8.73 14.99 -7.55
N VAL A 142 -9.50 14.44 -8.49
CA VAL A 142 -10.90 14.07 -8.22
C VAL A 142 -10.98 12.97 -7.14
N LEU A 143 -10.08 11.98 -7.17
CA LEU A 143 -10.01 10.96 -6.11
C LEU A 143 -9.63 11.58 -4.75
N LEU A 144 -8.74 12.56 -4.72
CA LEU A 144 -8.37 13.31 -3.52
C LEU A 144 -9.60 13.99 -2.90
N GLN A 145 -10.48 14.58 -3.71
CA GLN A 145 -11.73 15.16 -3.23
C GLN A 145 -12.64 14.10 -2.60
N VAL A 146 -12.79 12.92 -3.23
CA VAL A 146 -13.57 11.81 -2.65
C VAL A 146 -13.03 11.40 -1.28
N LEU A 147 -11.71 11.27 -1.15
CA LEU A 147 -11.05 10.93 0.12
C LEU A 147 -11.28 12.02 1.18
N PHE A 148 -11.21 13.30 0.83
CA PHE A 148 -11.48 14.39 1.77
C PHE A 148 -12.93 14.35 2.26
N HIS A 149 -13.89 14.24 1.33
CA HIS A 149 -15.30 14.22 1.69
C HIS A 149 -15.65 12.99 2.54
N ALA A 150 -15.13 11.81 2.21
CA ALA A 150 -15.31 10.63 3.05
C ALA A 150 -14.75 10.85 4.45
N ARG A 151 -13.49 11.30 4.56
CA ARG A 151 -12.84 11.46 5.86
C ARG A 151 -13.44 12.59 6.71
N ILE A 152 -13.98 13.65 6.10
CA ILE A 152 -14.74 14.70 6.82
C ILE A 152 -16.08 14.15 7.31
N ALA A 153 -16.75 13.29 6.54
CA ALA A 153 -18.01 12.68 6.93
C ALA A 153 -17.85 11.73 8.14
N GLU A 154 -16.70 11.10 8.30
CA GLU A 154 -16.36 10.31 9.49
C GLU A 154 -16.40 11.15 10.79
N ASP A 155 -16.12 12.45 10.71
CA ASP A 155 -16.16 13.35 11.88
C ASP A 155 -17.61 13.76 12.26
N ALA A 156 -18.61 13.39 11.47
CA ALA A 156 -20.00 13.78 11.71
C ALA A 156 -20.58 13.10 12.97
N PRO A 157 -21.34 13.82 13.81
CA PRO A 157 -21.92 13.24 15.03
C PRO A 157 -23.12 12.31 14.73
N GLU A 158 -23.78 12.49 13.60
CA GLU A 158 -24.93 11.71 13.14
C GLU A 158 -24.74 11.40 11.66
N GLU A 159 -25.20 10.22 11.22
CA GLU A 159 -25.10 9.77 9.83
C GLU A 159 -23.67 9.82 9.24
N SER A 160 -22.65 9.59 10.08
CA SER A 160 -21.26 9.46 9.63
C SER A 160 -21.07 8.23 8.74
N PHE A 161 -20.13 8.36 7.82
CA PHE A 161 -19.69 7.30 6.92
C PHE A 161 -18.22 7.51 6.57
N ASP A 162 -17.56 6.44 6.13
CA ASP A 162 -16.16 6.47 5.72
C ASP A 162 -15.97 6.16 4.23
N ILE A 163 -14.72 6.04 3.80
CA ILE A 163 -14.39 5.69 2.42
C ILE A 163 -14.83 4.27 2.03
N ASP A 164 -14.89 3.34 2.98
CA ASP A 164 -15.32 1.97 2.74
C ASP A 164 -16.84 1.93 2.53
N ASP A 165 -17.62 2.73 3.25
CA ASP A 165 -19.05 2.91 3.00
C ASP A 165 -19.33 3.46 1.58
N VAL A 166 -18.53 4.43 1.13
CA VAL A 166 -18.60 4.98 -0.25
C VAL A 166 -18.28 3.88 -1.28
N ALA A 167 -17.22 3.11 -1.06
CA ALA A 167 -16.82 2.02 -1.93
C ALA A 167 -17.90 0.92 -1.98
N ASP A 168 -18.48 0.54 -0.83
CA ASP A 168 -19.55 -0.44 -0.73
C ASP A 168 -20.84 0.01 -1.45
N ALA A 169 -21.17 1.30 -1.38
CA ALA A 169 -22.28 1.86 -2.15
C ALA A 169 -22.03 1.75 -3.66
N LEU A 170 -20.80 2.02 -4.12
CA LEU A 170 -20.40 1.86 -5.52
C LEU A 170 -20.43 0.38 -5.96
N VAL A 171 -19.85 -0.53 -5.17
CA VAL A 171 -19.83 -1.97 -5.45
C VAL A 171 -21.25 -2.52 -5.58
N ARG A 172 -22.16 -2.17 -4.66
CA ARG A 172 -23.57 -2.55 -4.75
C ARG A 172 -24.22 -2.06 -6.04
N LYS A 173 -23.95 -0.80 -6.44
CA LYS A 173 -24.47 -0.21 -7.67
C LYS A 173 -23.94 -0.88 -8.94
N LEU A 174 -22.66 -1.29 -8.95
CA LEU A 174 -22.03 -1.98 -10.06
C LEU A 174 -22.45 -3.45 -10.13
N GLY A 175 -22.56 -4.13 -8.99
CA GLY A 175 -23.03 -5.52 -8.91
C GLY A 175 -24.44 -5.71 -9.46
N ASN A 176 -25.32 -4.71 -9.32
CA ASN A 176 -26.65 -4.72 -9.94
C ASN A 176 -26.64 -4.63 -11.48
N ARG A 177 -25.47 -4.48 -12.11
CA ARG A 177 -25.31 -4.35 -13.57
C ARG A 177 -24.65 -5.57 -14.22
N VAL A 178 -24.16 -6.51 -13.42
CA VAL A 178 -23.50 -7.75 -13.87
C VAL A 178 -24.43 -8.92 -13.60
#